data_AF-A0AAN0IHB1-F1
#
_entry.id   AF-A0AAN0IHB1-F1
#
_cell.length_a   1.000
_cell.length_b   1.000
_cell.length_c   1.000
_cell.angle_alpha   90.00
_cell.angle_beta   90.00
_cell.angle_gamma   90.00
#
_symmetry.space_group_name_H-M   'P 1'
#
loop_
_entity.id
_entity.type
_entity.pdbx_description
1 polymer ?
#
loop_
_entity_poly.entity_id
_entity_poly.type
_entity_poly.pdbx_seq_one_letter_code
_entity_poly.pdbx_strand_id
1 'polypeptide(L)'
;MLTCTYNSENRNTVTLGGESTYEEMCLSFLNYYPRMGMTDCYSLSYPQSFRQFLSRHYSQSEIAGIFSNSPENGLTRSEVDEIFNNITWTHEETEVLENSLSTGSQISFCYGPSLYAEALQNVPSIGCPYEAPPVMLECPDSVDPTTNPTTDPTTDPTSGAVSLITLSVTVLLFAMIAMILIN
;
A
#
# COMPACT_ATOMS: atom_id res chain seq x y z
N MET A 1 8.76 0.82 -7.71
CA MET A 1 8.06 1.99 -7.15
C MET A 1 6.65 1.57 -6.80
N LEU A 2 6.16 1.90 -5.61
CA LEU A 2 4.78 1.69 -5.20
C LEU A 2 4.06 3.04 -5.29
N THR A 3 2.87 3.06 -5.87
CA THR A 3 2.01 4.24 -5.94
C THR A 3 0.60 3.82 -5.55
N CYS A 4 -0.01 4.57 -4.66
CA CYS A 4 -1.38 4.37 -4.20
C CYS A 4 -2.22 5.58 -4.62
N THR A 5 -3.43 5.33 -5.09
CA THR A 5 -4.40 6.37 -5.46
C THR A 5 -5.56 6.33 -4.47
N TYR A 6 -5.87 7.48 -3.88
CA TYR A 6 -6.89 7.61 -2.84
C TYR A 6 -8.04 8.48 -3.34
N ASN A 7 -9.25 8.23 -2.83
CA ASN A 7 -10.40 9.12 -3.00
C ASN A 7 -10.78 9.69 -1.63
N SER A 8 -10.64 11.00 -1.48
CA SER A 8 -10.97 11.75 -0.26
C SER A 8 -12.22 12.63 -0.40
N GLU A 9 -13.09 12.41 -1.40
CA GLU A 9 -14.29 13.23 -1.66
C GLU A 9 -15.26 13.26 -0.46
N ASN A 10 -15.26 12.21 0.36
CA ASN A 10 -16.11 12.10 1.56
C ASN A 10 -15.38 12.50 2.85
N ARG A 11 -14.24 13.20 2.76
CA ARG A 11 -13.45 13.65 3.91
C ARG A 11 -13.47 15.17 3.99
N ASN A 12 -13.71 15.69 5.20
CA ASN A 12 -13.79 17.14 5.45
C ASN A 12 -12.47 17.72 5.96
N THR A 13 -11.50 16.87 6.29
CA THR A 13 -10.18 17.23 6.83
C THR A 13 -9.12 16.45 6.07
N VAL A 14 -7.88 16.91 6.14
CA VAL A 14 -6.76 16.19 5.53
C VAL A 14 -6.66 14.80 6.15
N THR A 15 -6.44 13.80 5.29
CA THR A 15 -6.19 12.42 5.70
C THR A 15 -4.70 12.17 5.58
N LEU A 16 -4.08 11.78 6.69
CA LEU A 16 -2.63 11.59 6.79
C LEU A 16 -2.30 10.10 7.01
N GLY A 17 -1.03 9.75 6.84
CA GLY A 17 -0.56 8.38 7.04
C GLY A 17 -0.65 7.95 8.52
N GLY A 18 -1.08 6.72 8.76
CA GLY A 18 -1.19 6.16 10.11
C GLY A 18 -1.93 4.82 10.16
N GLU A 19 -2.20 4.32 11.38
CA GLU A 19 -2.80 2.99 11.60
C GLU A 19 -4.28 3.02 11.98
N SER A 20 -4.85 4.19 12.21
CA SER A 20 -6.27 4.30 12.57
C SER A 20 -7.18 4.19 11.35
N THR A 21 -8.49 4.00 11.60
CA THR A 21 -9.52 3.93 10.55
C THR A 21 -9.79 5.25 9.83
N TYR A 22 -9.22 6.36 10.32
CA TYR A 22 -9.36 7.70 9.72
C TYR A 22 -8.08 8.17 9.01
N GLU A 23 -7.09 7.30 8.93
CA GLU A 23 -5.78 7.50 8.33
C GLU A 23 -5.59 6.54 7.17
N GLU A 24 -4.54 6.76 6.39
CA GLU A 24 -4.24 5.96 5.20
C GLU A 24 -2.90 5.24 5.30
N MET A 25 -2.78 4.17 4.53
CA MET A 25 -1.55 3.40 4.37
C MET A 25 -1.29 3.11 2.89
N CYS A 26 -0.01 3.15 2.49
CA CYS A 26 0.43 2.67 1.17
C CYS A 26 1.41 1.51 1.35
N LEU A 27 0.92 0.28 1.33
CA LEU A 27 1.72 -0.91 1.61
C LEU A 27 1.63 -1.93 0.46
N SER A 28 2.71 -2.68 0.26
CA SER A 28 2.74 -3.84 -0.61
C SER A 28 3.55 -4.95 0.05
N PHE A 29 2.92 -6.11 0.23
CA PHE A 29 3.54 -7.27 0.86
C PHE A 29 4.09 -8.20 -0.22
N LEU A 30 5.40 -8.18 -0.40
CA LEU A 30 6.09 -8.97 -1.42
C LEU A 30 6.50 -10.33 -0.87
N ASN A 31 6.10 -11.39 -1.55
CA ASN A 31 6.62 -12.74 -1.34
C ASN A 31 7.66 -13.02 -2.42
N TYR A 32 8.91 -13.28 -2.03
CA TYR A 32 10.03 -13.43 -2.97
C TYR A 32 11.01 -14.53 -2.53
N TYR A 33 11.78 -15.05 -3.49
CA TYR A 33 12.89 -15.99 -3.27
C TYR A 33 14.08 -15.63 -4.19
N PRO A 34 15.34 -15.78 -3.75
CA PRO A 34 15.77 -16.25 -2.42
C PRO A 34 15.45 -15.24 -1.32
N ARG A 35 15.28 -15.73 -0.10
CA ARG A 35 15.12 -14.87 1.08
C ARG A 35 16.33 -13.95 1.19
N MET A 36 16.09 -12.66 1.37
CA MET A 36 17.13 -11.68 1.65
C MET A 36 17.03 -11.20 3.11
N GLY A 37 18.06 -10.51 3.59
CA GLY A 37 18.14 -9.99 4.96
C GLY A 37 17.30 -8.74 5.24
N MET A 38 16.29 -8.46 4.41
CA MET A 38 15.41 -7.28 4.46
C MET A 38 13.96 -7.72 4.64
N THR A 39 13.26 -7.10 5.58
CA THR A 39 11.83 -7.33 5.85
C THR A 39 10.98 -6.16 5.41
N ASP A 40 11.47 -4.94 5.64
CA ASP A 40 10.71 -3.72 5.43
C ASP A 40 11.55 -2.75 4.61
N CYS A 41 10.95 -2.16 3.59
CA CYS A 41 11.51 -0.95 3.02
C CYS A 41 10.40 0.02 2.61
N TYR A 42 10.53 1.26 3.08
CA TYR A 42 9.58 2.33 2.85
C TYR A 42 10.30 3.67 2.74
N SER A 43 9.59 4.71 2.30
CA SER A 43 10.13 6.06 2.27
C SER A 43 9.10 7.07 2.75
N LEU A 44 9.60 8.20 3.24
CA LEU A 44 8.81 9.37 3.63
C LEU A 44 9.41 10.61 2.97
N SER A 45 8.56 11.57 2.60
CA SER A 45 9.03 12.85 2.07
C SER A 45 9.89 13.57 3.09
N TYR A 46 11.04 14.09 2.66
CA TYR A 46 11.89 14.89 3.54
C TYR A 46 11.19 16.23 3.82
N PRO A 47 11.12 16.70 5.07
CA PRO A 47 10.29 17.88 5.37
C PRO A 47 10.67 19.14 4.60
N GLN A 48 11.95 19.31 4.27
CA GLN A 48 12.40 20.45 3.47
C GLN A 48 11.74 20.47 2.07
N SER A 49 11.30 19.33 1.55
CA SER A 49 10.56 19.22 0.29
C SER A 49 9.19 19.91 0.34
N PHE A 50 8.64 20.19 1.52
CA PHE A 50 7.39 20.97 1.66
C PHE A 50 7.61 22.49 1.60
N ARG A 51 8.85 22.98 1.71
CA ARG A 51 9.12 24.43 1.86
C ARG A 51 8.55 25.30 0.75
N GLN A 52 8.72 24.85 -0.50
CA GLN A 52 8.22 25.60 -1.64
C GLN A 52 6.69 25.67 -1.63
N PHE A 53 6.02 24.55 -1.35
CA PHE A 53 4.57 24.50 -1.20
C PHE A 53 4.09 25.40 -0.05
N LEU A 54 4.67 25.26 1.15
CA LEU A 54 4.27 26.04 2.33
C LEU A 54 4.50 27.55 2.15
N SER A 55 5.45 27.97 1.30
CA SER A 55 5.66 29.40 0.99
C SER A 55 4.50 30.09 0.27
N ARG A 56 3.53 29.33 -0.23
CA ARG A 56 2.28 29.85 -0.80
C ARG A 56 1.24 30.21 0.26
N HIS A 57 1.34 29.60 1.45
CA HIS A 57 0.32 29.69 2.52
C HIS A 57 0.82 30.43 3.76
N TYR A 58 2.13 30.47 3.97
CA TYR A 58 2.75 31.02 5.18
C TYR A 58 3.85 32.04 4.86
N SER A 59 4.07 32.99 5.77
CA SER A 59 5.17 33.94 5.68
C SER A 59 6.54 33.26 5.89
N GLN A 60 7.60 33.93 5.45
CA GLN A 60 8.96 33.42 5.61
C GLN A 60 9.35 33.19 7.09
N SER A 61 8.86 34.02 8.00
CA SER A 61 9.08 33.84 9.45
C SER A 61 8.36 32.63 10.02
N GLU A 62 7.15 32.34 9.56
CA GLU A 62 6.39 31.16 9.98
C GLU A 62 7.05 29.88 9.49
N ILE A 63 7.46 29.85 8.21
CA ILE A 63 8.21 28.74 7.62
C ILE A 63 9.52 28.49 8.38
N ALA A 64 10.27 29.57 8.68
CA ALA A 64 11.48 29.45 9.47
C ALA A 64 11.19 28.81 10.83
N GLY A 65 10.12 29.24 11.51
CA GLY A 65 9.67 28.67 12.78
C GLY A 65 9.30 27.19 12.71
N ILE A 66 8.58 26.78 11.66
CA ILE A 66 8.19 25.39 11.40
C ILE A 66 9.44 24.51 11.29
N PHE A 67 10.45 24.93 10.54
CA PHE A 67 11.65 24.11 10.29
C PHE A 67 12.79 24.31 11.31
N SER A 68 12.74 25.34 12.17
CA SER A 68 13.77 25.57 13.20
C SER A 68 13.56 24.75 14.47
N ASN A 69 12.32 24.33 14.74
CA ASN A 69 11.96 23.58 15.96
C ASN A 69 11.85 22.06 15.75
N SER A 70 12.02 21.60 14.50
CA SER A 70 11.93 20.19 14.15
C SER A 70 12.98 19.35 14.91
N PRO A 71 12.57 18.36 15.71
CA PRO A 71 13.52 17.39 16.24
C PRO A 71 14.12 16.61 15.07
N GLU A 72 15.45 16.57 14.99
CA GLU A 72 16.22 15.76 14.03
C GLU A 72 15.83 15.95 12.56
N ASN A 73 15.52 17.19 12.14
CA ASN A 73 15.14 17.54 10.76
C ASN A 73 13.79 16.95 10.29
N GLY A 74 12.94 16.48 11.21
CA GLY A 74 11.62 15.87 10.97
C GLY A 74 10.45 16.75 11.44
N LEU A 75 9.35 16.84 10.68
CA LEU A 75 8.06 17.35 11.23
C LEU A 75 7.33 16.19 11.92
N THR A 76 6.80 16.44 13.11
CA THR A 76 5.94 15.48 13.81
C THR A 76 4.58 15.36 13.12
N ARG A 77 3.90 14.24 13.33
CA ARG A 77 2.56 13.99 12.80
C ARG A 77 1.54 15.07 13.19
N SER A 78 1.62 15.59 14.42
CA SER A 78 0.74 16.66 14.91
C SER A 78 1.02 18.01 14.24
N GLU A 79 2.29 18.34 14.00
CA GLU A 79 2.65 19.57 13.28
C GLU A 79 2.15 19.51 11.84
N VAL A 80 2.33 18.37 11.16
CA VAL A 80 1.78 18.17 9.80
C VAL A 80 0.25 18.29 9.81
N ASP A 81 -0.42 17.71 10.80
CA ASP A 81 -1.88 17.81 10.96
C ASP A 81 -2.35 19.26 11.09
N GLU A 82 -1.72 20.03 11.97
CA GLU A 82 -2.06 21.43 12.23
C GLU A 82 -1.83 22.29 10.98
N ILE A 83 -0.67 22.15 10.34
CA ILE A 83 -0.32 22.90 9.13
C ILE A 83 -1.31 22.58 8.01
N PHE A 84 -1.51 21.30 7.71
CA PHE A 84 -2.26 20.89 6.53
C PHE A 84 -3.77 21.10 6.68
N ASN A 85 -4.33 21.03 7.89
CA ASN A 85 -5.74 21.35 8.12
C ASN A 85 -6.03 22.87 8.12
N ASN A 86 -5.01 23.73 8.21
CA ASN A 86 -5.18 25.18 8.10
C ASN A 86 -5.06 25.71 6.66
N ILE A 87 -4.79 24.82 5.69
CA ILE A 87 -4.72 25.16 4.27
C ILE A 87 -6.11 25.03 3.63
N THR A 88 -6.47 26.02 2.81
CA THR A 88 -7.65 25.90 1.95
C THR A 88 -7.29 25.09 0.71
N TRP A 89 -7.71 23.83 0.68
CA TRP A 89 -7.39 22.91 -0.42
C TRP A 89 -8.18 23.24 -1.69
N THR A 90 -7.45 23.38 -2.80
CA THR A 90 -7.98 23.45 -4.16
C THR A 90 -7.28 22.39 -5.01
N HIS A 91 -7.83 22.08 -6.19
CA HIS A 91 -7.17 21.14 -7.10
C HIS A 91 -5.75 21.59 -7.46
N GLU A 92 -5.54 22.89 -7.67
CA GLU A 92 -4.20 23.46 -7.93
C GLU A 92 -3.25 23.21 -6.74
N GLU A 93 -3.69 23.42 -5.51
CA GLU A 93 -2.84 23.18 -4.34
C GLU A 93 -2.47 21.69 -4.19
N THR A 94 -3.39 20.78 -4.51
CA THR A 94 -3.10 19.34 -4.56
C THR A 94 -2.03 19.03 -5.60
N GLU A 95 -2.18 19.53 -6.84
CA GLU A 95 -1.19 19.32 -7.91
C GLU A 95 0.19 19.90 -7.55
N VAL A 96 0.23 21.09 -6.94
CA VAL A 96 1.49 21.73 -6.52
C VAL A 96 2.17 20.91 -5.43
N LEU A 97 1.41 20.42 -4.44
CA LEU A 97 1.94 19.55 -3.40
C LEU A 97 2.46 18.23 -3.99
N GLU A 98 1.68 17.56 -4.83
CA GLU A 98 2.08 16.30 -5.49
C GLU A 98 3.36 16.47 -6.31
N ASN A 99 3.48 17.56 -7.06
CA ASN A 99 4.71 17.87 -7.79
C ASN A 99 5.89 18.12 -6.82
N SER A 100 5.67 18.85 -5.73
CA SER A 100 6.70 19.09 -4.70
C SER A 100 7.18 17.77 -4.06
N LEU A 101 6.27 16.82 -3.86
CA LEU A 101 6.58 15.51 -3.27
C LEU A 101 7.26 14.58 -4.26
N SER A 102 6.82 14.54 -5.51
CA SER A 102 7.38 13.66 -6.56
C SER A 102 8.72 14.14 -7.11
N THR A 103 9.06 15.42 -6.96
CA THR A 103 10.36 15.99 -7.38
C THR A 103 11.30 16.28 -6.21
N GLY A 104 10.79 16.22 -4.97
CA GLY A 104 11.54 16.49 -3.76
C GLY A 104 12.50 15.37 -3.35
N SER A 105 13.17 15.59 -2.23
CA SER A 105 13.92 14.55 -1.54
C SER A 105 13.00 13.74 -0.61
N GLN A 106 13.35 12.47 -0.43
CA GLN A 106 12.73 11.54 0.50
C GLN A 106 13.81 10.89 1.36
N ILE A 107 13.44 10.46 2.56
CA ILE A 107 14.24 9.55 3.37
C ILE A 107 13.69 8.15 3.14
N SER A 108 14.56 7.23 2.73
CA SER A 108 14.22 5.80 2.68
C SER A 108 14.76 5.07 3.89
N PHE A 109 13.98 4.12 4.35
CA PHE A 109 14.30 3.22 5.44
C PHE A 109 14.17 1.80 4.93
N CYS A 110 15.25 1.03 4.94
CA CYS A 110 15.21 -0.40 4.67
C CYS A 110 15.81 -1.16 5.85
N TYR A 111 15.02 -2.04 6.45
CA TYR A 111 15.36 -2.77 7.67
C TYR A 111 15.15 -4.27 7.52
N GLY A 112 15.86 -5.05 8.33
CA GLY A 112 15.65 -6.47 8.47
C GLY A 112 16.77 -7.15 9.27
N PRO A 113 16.76 -8.49 9.35
CA PRO A 113 17.71 -9.26 10.15
C PRO A 113 19.19 -9.04 9.80
N SER A 114 19.49 -8.57 8.59
CA SER A 114 20.88 -8.39 8.12
C SER A 114 21.10 -7.10 7.36
N LEU A 115 20.11 -6.19 7.37
CA LEU A 115 20.18 -4.91 6.68
C LEU A 115 19.61 -3.82 7.59
N TYR A 116 20.37 -2.75 7.75
CA TYR A 116 19.90 -1.49 8.30
C TYR A 116 20.44 -0.38 7.42
N ALA A 117 19.55 0.27 6.68
CA ALA A 117 19.91 1.34 5.77
C ALA A 117 18.91 2.49 5.87
N GLU A 118 19.46 3.68 6.03
CA GLU A 118 18.73 4.93 5.96
C GLU A 118 19.47 5.85 4.97
N ALA A 119 18.73 6.50 4.08
CA ALA A 119 19.32 7.39 3.10
C ALA A 119 18.37 8.53 2.75
N LEU A 120 18.88 9.76 2.82
CA LEU A 120 18.29 10.90 2.13
C LEU A 120 18.64 10.79 0.65
N GLN A 121 17.63 10.76 -0.20
CA GLN A 121 17.78 10.63 -1.64
C GLN A 121 16.67 11.39 -2.37
N ASN A 122 16.82 11.61 -3.68
CA ASN A 122 15.74 12.13 -4.49
C ASN A 122 14.70 11.03 -4.74
N VAL A 123 13.45 11.41 -4.99
CA VAL A 123 12.44 10.45 -5.44
C VAL A 123 12.92 9.79 -6.76
N PRO A 124 12.94 8.45 -6.84
CA PRO A 124 13.38 7.75 -8.04
C PRO A 124 12.52 8.11 -9.25
N SER A 125 13.15 8.46 -10.37
CA SER A 125 12.45 8.67 -11.64
C SER A 125 12.39 7.39 -12.47
N ILE A 126 11.24 7.13 -13.09
CA ILE A 126 11.08 6.06 -14.07
C ILE A 126 11.49 6.62 -15.44
N GLY A 127 12.69 6.29 -15.90
CA GLY A 127 13.23 6.83 -17.16
C GLY A 127 12.48 6.35 -18.42
N CYS A 128 11.94 5.14 -18.40
CA CYS A 128 11.14 4.59 -19.49
C CYS A 128 9.93 3.86 -18.89
N PRO A 129 8.72 4.44 -18.97
CA PRO A 129 7.50 3.74 -18.57
C PRO A 129 7.34 2.45 -19.36
N TYR A 130 6.93 1.38 -18.69
CA TYR A 130 6.56 0.16 -19.38
C TYR A 130 5.28 0.39 -20.18
N GLU A 131 5.35 0.16 -21.49
CA GLU A 131 4.16 0.05 -22.33
C GLU A 131 3.70 -1.40 -22.30
N ALA A 132 2.52 -1.63 -21.72
CA ALA A 132 1.89 -2.93 -21.81
C ALA A 132 1.67 -3.25 -23.30
N PRO A 133 2.04 -4.46 -23.77
CA PRO A 133 1.64 -4.88 -25.10
C PRO A 133 0.12 -4.79 -25.20
N PRO A 134 -0.42 -4.55 -26.40
CA PRO A 134 -1.86 -4.52 -26.60
C PRO A 134 -2.44 -5.80 -26.00
N VAL A 135 -3.47 -5.63 -25.16
CA VAL A 135 -4.18 -6.74 -24.50
C VAL A 135 -4.49 -7.77 -25.58
N MET A 136 -3.97 -9.00 -25.44
CA MET A 136 -4.51 -10.10 -26.22
C MET A 136 -5.95 -10.26 -25.71
N LEU A 137 -6.90 -9.69 -26.46
CA LEU A 137 -8.32 -9.69 -26.15
C LEU A 137 -8.92 -11.10 -26.08
N GLU A 138 -8.16 -12.10 -26.51
CA GLU A 138 -8.57 -13.48 -26.53
C GLU A 138 -7.49 -14.31 -25.84
N CYS A 139 -7.80 -14.79 -24.64
CA CYS A 139 -7.23 -16.06 -24.21
C CYS A 139 -7.68 -17.09 -25.27
N PRO A 140 -6.78 -17.89 -25.88
CA PRO A 140 -7.24 -19.02 -26.67
C PRO A 140 -8.16 -19.85 -25.77
N ASP A 141 -9.36 -20.17 -26.25
CA ASP A 141 -10.34 -20.96 -25.53
C ASP A 141 -9.59 -22.12 -24.87
N SER A 142 -9.70 -22.20 -23.54
CA SER A 142 -9.15 -23.35 -22.81
C SER A 142 -9.73 -24.57 -23.50
N VAL A 143 -8.87 -25.38 -24.12
CA VAL A 143 -9.30 -26.64 -24.73
C VAL A 143 -9.98 -27.41 -23.60
N ASP A 144 -11.30 -27.51 -23.70
CA ASP A 144 -12.10 -28.22 -22.73
C ASP A 144 -11.59 -29.66 -22.69
N PRO A 145 -11.06 -30.15 -21.54
CA PRO A 145 -10.60 -31.53 -21.43
C PRO A 145 -11.72 -32.53 -21.72
N THR A 146 -12.99 -32.08 -21.77
CA THR A 146 -14.15 -32.89 -22.10
C THR A 146 -14.50 -32.96 -23.58
N THR A 147 -13.72 -32.34 -24.48
CA THR A 147 -13.74 -32.69 -25.91
C THR A 147 -13.08 -34.05 -26.11
N ASN A 148 -13.84 -35.05 -25.67
CA ASN A 148 -13.50 -36.46 -25.73
C ASN A 148 -13.34 -36.86 -27.21
N PRO A 149 -12.22 -37.49 -27.61
CA PRO A 149 -12.14 -38.17 -28.88
C PRO A 149 -13.21 -39.27 -28.85
N THR A 150 -14.21 -39.13 -29.71
CA THR A 150 -15.31 -40.09 -29.85
C THR A 150 -14.74 -41.49 -30.11
N THR A 151 -14.81 -42.38 -29.12
CA THR A 151 -15.44 -43.72 -29.10
C THR A 151 -14.70 -44.70 -28.17
N ASP A 152 -15.28 -45.01 -27.01
CA ASP A 152 -15.37 -46.40 -26.51
C ASP A 152 -16.44 -46.51 -25.40
N PRO A 153 -17.48 -47.38 -25.51
CA PRO A 153 -18.51 -47.50 -24.51
C PRO A 153 -18.30 -48.73 -23.62
N THR A 154 -17.73 -48.56 -22.42
CA THR A 154 -17.88 -49.54 -21.33
C THR A 154 -17.74 -48.90 -19.94
N THR A 155 -18.90 -48.75 -19.26
CA THR A 155 -19.17 -49.04 -17.83
C THR A 155 -18.16 -48.60 -16.74
N ASP A 156 -18.56 -47.67 -15.85
CA ASP A 156 -19.10 -47.94 -14.48
C ASP A 156 -19.17 -46.61 -13.64
N PRO A 157 -20.19 -46.38 -12.78
CA PRO A 157 -20.40 -45.11 -12.09
C PRO A 157 -20.10 -45.19 -10.58
N THR A 158 -19.18 -44.37 -10.05
CA THR A 158 -19.19 -43.97 -8.62
C THR A 158 -18.51 -42.61 -8.43
N SER A 159 -19.24 -41.53 -8.73
CA SER A 159 -18.88 -40.18 -8.29
C SER A 159 -19.33 -39.99 -6.84
N GLY A 160 -18.42 -40.22 -5.89
CA GLY A 160 -18.57 -39.90 -4.49
C GLY A 160 -18.01 -38.50 -4.20
N ALA A 161 -18.73 -37.45 -4.58
CA ALA A 161 -18.40 -36.09 -4.16
C ALA A 161 -18.74 -35.92 -2.67
N VAL A 162 -17.76 -36.17 -1.79
CA VAL A 162 -17.86 -35.85 -0.37
C VAL A 162 -17.78 -34.33 -0.23
N SER A 163 -18.90 -33.70 0.12
CA SER A 163 -19.03 -32.25 0.26
C SER A 163 -18.15 -31.72 1.40
N LEU A 164 -17.11 -30.94 1.06
CA LEU A 164 -16.20 -30.23 1.97
C LEU A 164 -16.90 -29.40 3.06
N ILE A 165 -18.16 -29.03 2.85
CA ILE A 165 -18.97 -28.25 3.80
C ILE A 165 -19.31 -29.07 5.06
N THR A 166 -19.40 -30.39 4.96
CA THR A 166 -19.75 -31.23 6.12
C THR A 166 -18.60 -31.40 7.13
N LEU A 167 -17.35 -31.34 6.67
CA LEU A 167 -16.17 -31.44 7.53
C LEU A 167 -15.99 -30.21 8.44
N SER A 168 -16.33 -29.01 7.97
CA SER A 168 -16.12 -27.77 8.74
C SER A 168 -17.04 -27.67 9.95
N VAL A 169 -18.31 -28.08 9.81
CA VAL A 169 -19.31 -28.00 10.89
C VAL A 169 -18.97 -28.98 12.02
N THR A 170 -18.53 -30.20 11.69
CA THR A 170 -18.16 -31.19 12.71
C THR A 170 -16.94 -30.74 13.52
N VAL A 171 -15.93 -30.16 12.87
CA VAL A 171 -14.71 -29.67 13.55
C VAL A 171 -15.04 -28.53 14.51
N LEU A 172 -15.89 -27.58 14.09
CA LEU A 172 -16.35 -26.49 14.95
C LEU A 172 -17.17 -26.98 16.15
N LEU A 173 -18.02 -27.99 15.96
CA LEU A 173 -18.81 -28.57 17.04
C LEU A 173 -17.93 -29.26 18.10
N PHE A 174 -16.93 -30.04 17.67
CA PHE A 174 -15.98 -30.67 18.58
C PHE A 174 -15.11 -29.65 19.34
N ALA A 175 -14.68 -28.57 18.66
CA ALA A 175 -13.93 -27.50 19.32
C ALA A 175 -14.76 -26.78 20.39
N MET A 176 -16.05 -26.52 20.12
CA MET A 176 -16.94 -25.91 21.12
C MET A 176 -17.24 -26.83 22.30
N ILE A 177 -17.46 -28.13 22.07
CA ILE A 177 -17.67 -29.10 23.14
C ILE A 177 -16.41 -29.23 24.02
N ALA A 178 -15.23 -29.24 23.41
CA ALA A 178 -13.96 -29.29 24.15
C ALA A 178 -13.77 -28.06 25.05
N MET A 179 -14.15 -26.85 24.59
CA MET A 179 -14.06 -25.64 25.42
C MET A 179 -15.04 -25.64 26.60
N ILE A 180 -16.22 -26.27 26.46
CA ILE A 180 -17.21 -26.37 27.54
C ILE A 180 -16.76 -27.37 28.62
N LEU A 181 -15.99 -28.40 28.26
CA LEU A 181 -15.54 -29.44 29.19
C LEU A 181 -14.25 -29.07 29.96
N ILE A 182 -13.59 -27.96 29.60
CA ILE A 182 -12.32 -27.51 30.20
C ILE A 182 -12.54 -26.36 31.22
N ASN A 183 -13.78 -25.91 31.42
CA ASN A 183 -14.16 -24.87 32.38
C ASN A 183 -15.12 -25.42 33.45
#